data_AF-A0A836RM66-F1
#
_entry.id   AF-A0A836RM66-F1
#
_cell.length_a   1.000
_cell.length_b   1.000
_cell.length_c   1.000
_cell.angle_alpha   90.00
_cell.angle_beta   90.00
_cell.angle_gamma   90.00
#
_symmetry.space_group_name_H-M   'P 1'
#
loop_
_entity.id
_entity.type
_entity.pdbx_description
1 polymer ?
#
loop_
_entity_poly.entity_id
_entity_poly.type
_entity_poly.pdbx_seq_one_letter_code
_entity_poly.pdbx_strand_id
1 'polypeptide(L)'
;MTELLKEIYEKKMTPEEFMKIYKFQPFLELGDVCLDLHRSLRKGFPEVVFCPGKSLDRIKKIARNLYRYHRLVLLTKADLRIARSLKKIFPKLKYFPEARIILIGRKRKKTGGKTGVITGGSSDIPIAEEAAVTCEVMGREVKRFYDVGVAGIHRLTHIIDEIARCQVLIVVAGMEGALPSIISG
;
A
#
# COMPACT_ATOMS: atom_id res chain seq x y z
N MET A 1 -7.85 -7.12 24.92
CA MET A 1 -6.37 -7.14 24.87
C MET A 1 -5.78 -6.97 26.26
N THR A 2 -6.11 -5.89 26.98
CA THR A 2 -5.59 -5.64 28.33
C THR A 2 -6.00 -6.74 29.34
N GLU A 3 -7.22 -7.26 29.26
CA GLU A 3 -7.67 -8.41 30.09
C GLU A 3 -6.89 -9.69 29.78
N LEU A 4 -6.79 -10.09 28.51
CA LEU A 4 -5.99 -11.26 28.10
C LEU A 4 -4.50 -11.16 28.51
N LEU A 5 -3.91 -9.97 28.42
CA LEU A 5 -2.53 -9.72 28.89
C LEU A 5 -2.42 -9.79 30.41
N LYS A 6 -3.45 -9.34 31.13
CA LYS A 6 -3.54 -9.45 32.58
C LYS A 6 -3.66 -10.90 33.02
N GLU A 7 -4.39 -11.73 32.28
CA GLU A 7 -4.47 -13.17 32.52
C GLU A 7 -3.14 -13.90 32.29
N ILE A 8 -2.33 -13.51 31.29
CA ILE A 8 -0.94 -14.01 31.17
C ILE A 8 -0.10 -13.58 32.38
N TYR A 9 -0.16 -12.29 32.74
CA TYR A 9 0.64 -11.74 33.84
C TYR A 9 0.29 -12.41 35.17
N GLU A 10 -0.99 -12.68 35.41
CA GLU A 10 -1.51 -13.41 36.57
C GLU A 10 -1.30 -14.93 36.47
N LYS A 11 -0.63 -15.43 35.41
CA LYS A 11 -0.37 -16.86 35.13
C LYS A 11 -1.65 -17.72 35.04
N LYS A 12 -2.80 -17.10 34.76
CA LYS A 12 -4.08 -17.78 34.52
C LYS A 12 -4.19 -18.34 33.10
N MET A 13 -3.30 -17.91 32.21
CA MET A 13 -3.24 -18.31 30.81
C MET A 13 -1.78 -18.44 30.39
N THR A 14 -1.45 -19.49 29.65
CA THR A 14 -0.12 -19.66 29.07
C THR A 14 0.08 -18.76 27.85
N PRO A 15 1.32 -18.40 27.49
CA PRO A 15 1.61 -17.74 26.23
C PRO A 15 1.08 -18.51 25.00
N GLU A 16 1.05 -19.85 25.02
CA GLU A 16 0.48 -20.64 23.92
C GLU A 16 -1.05 -20.50 23.82
N GLU A 17 -1.77 -20.53 24.95
CA GLU A 17 -3.22 -20.32 24.99
C GLU A 17 -3.59 -18.90 24.56
N PHE A 18 -2.85 -17.91 25.04
CA PHE A 18 -3.00 -16.53 24.59
C PHE A 18 -2.77 -16.42 23.09
N MET A 19 -1.71 -17.05 22.56
CA MET A 19 -1.43 -17.02 21.12
C MET A 19 -2.51 -17.73 20.31
N LYS A 20 -3.16 -18.78 20.84
CA LYS A 20 -4.36 -19.36 20.23
C LYS A 20 -5.50 -18.34 20.19
N ILE A 21 -5.88 -17.76 21.32
CA ILE A 21 -7.00 -16.81 21.40
C ILE A 21 -6.73 -15.55 20.56
N TYR A 22 -5.51 -15.01 20.63
CA TYR A 22 -5.06 -13.89 19.84
C TYR A 22 -5.14 -14.20 18.34
N LYS A 23 -4.72 -15.40 17.91
CA LYS A 23 -4.91 -15.86 16.52
C LYS A 23 -6.38 -15.88 16.09
N PHE A 24 -7.33 -16.08 17.01
CA PHE A 24 -8.77 -16.17 16.73
C PHE A 24 -9.51 -14.81 16.70
N GLN A 25 -8.88 -13.69 17.09
CA GLN A 25 -9.40 -12.35 16.79
C GLN A 25 -8.56 -11.61 15.72
N PRO A 26 -8.45 -12.14 14.49
CA PRO A 26 -7.63 -11.52 13.46
C PRO A 26 -8.26 -10.25 12.85
N PHE A 27 -9.51 -9.96 13.22
CA PHE A 27 -10.29 -8.88 12.67
C PHE A 27 -11.02 -8.04 13.73
N LEU A 28 -11.40 -6.83 13.32
CA LEU A 28 -12.25 -5.92 14.09
C LEU A 28 -13.55 -5.68 13.34
N GLU A 29 -14.66 -6.06 13.96
CA GLU A 29 -15.99 -5.74 13.46
C GLU A 29 -16.40 -4.33 13.88
N LEU A 30 -16.89 -3.58 12.91
CA LEU A 30 -17.33 -2.19 13.03
C LEU A 30 -18.76 -2.07 12.47
N GLY A 31 -19.63 -3.03 12.77
CA GLY A 31 -20.96 -3.15 12.18
C GLY A 31 -20.88 -3.65 10.74
N ASP A 32 -20.98 -2.76 9.76
CA ASP A 32 -20.97 -3.08 8.32
C ASP A 32 -19.57 -3.25 7.71
N VAL A 33 -18.52 -3.24 8.54
CA VAL A 33 -17.12 -3.37 8.13
C VAL A 33 -16.40 -4.35 9.05
N CYS A 34 -15.66 -5.27 8.46
CA CYS A 34 -14.73 -6.15 9.16
C CYS A 34 -13.31 -5.82 8.69
N LEU A 35 -12.43 -5.42 9.60
CA LEU A 35 -11.03 -5.03 9.30
C LEU A 35 -10.07 -6.15 9.69
N ASP A 36 -9.20 -6.58 8.78
CA ASP A 36 -8.17 -7.58 9.02
C ASP A 36 -6.92 -6.95 9.64
N LEU A 37 -6.92 -6.85 10.98
CA LEU A 37 -5.80 -6.32 11.75
C LEU A 37 -4.55 -7.21 11.66
N HIS A 38 -4.73 -8.51 11.42
CA HIS A 38 -3.62 -9.46 11.34
C HIS A 38 -2.98 -9.54 9.96
N ARG A 39 -3.48 -8.82 8.95
CA ARG A 39 -2.88 -8.78 7.60
C ARG A 39 -1.39 -8.44 7.66
N SER A 40 -1.03 -7.50 8.54
CA SER A 40 0.36 -7.07 8.73
C SER A 40 1.28 -8.19 9.20
N LEU A 41 0.79 -9.12 10.04
CA LEU A 41 1.54 -10.28 10.51
C LEU A 41 1.70 -11.33 9.40
N ARG A 42 0.66 -11.56 8.59
CA ARG A 42 0.66 -12.63 7.56
C ARG A 42 1.33 -12.21 6.26
N LYS A 43 1.21 -10.95 5.86
CA LYS A 43 1.67 -10.42 4.55
C LYS A 43 2.76 -9.37 4.68
N GLY A 44 3.14 -9.02 5.91
CA GLY A 44 4.13 -7.98 6.13
C GLY A 44 3.64 -6.58 5.77
N PHE A 45 2.34 -6.32 5.58
CA PHE A 45 1.79 -4.97 5.36
C PHE A 45 0.34 -4.88 5.86
N PRO A 46 -0.08 -3.79 6.53
CA PRO A 46 -1.45 -3.66 7.03
C PRO A 46 -2.48 -3.59 5.89
N GLU A 47 -3.75 -3.72 6.24
CA GLU A 47 -4.84 -3.57 5.29
C GLU A 47 -4.85 -2.19 4.62
N VAL A 48 -5.12 -2.18 3.32
CA VAL A 48 -5.20 -0.97 2.47
C VAL A 48 -6.66 -0.67 2.18
N VAL A 49 -7.05 0.60 2.31
CA VAL A 49 -8.44 1.03 2.11
C VAL A 49 -8.67 1.40 0.66
N PHE A 50 -9.45 0.58 -0.07
CA PHE A 50 -9.96 0.96 -1.37
C PHE A 50 -11.11 1.97 -1.23
N CYS A 51 -10.93 3.21 -1.68
CA CYS A 51 -11.91 4.28 -1.48
C CYS A 51 -13.20 4.23 -2.34
N PRO A 52 -13.17 3.81 -3.63
CA PRO A 52 -14.34 3.88 -4.49
C PRO A 52 -15.56 3.14 -3.93
N GLY A 53 -16.74 3.71 -4.12
CA GLY A 53 -18.01 3.18 -3.62
C GLY A 53 -18.24 3.32 -2.11
N LYS A 54 -17.31 3.86 -1.33
CA LYS A 54 -17.47 4.04 0.13
C LYS A 54 -17.88 5.48 0.48
N SER A 55 -18.77 5.63 1.45
CA SER A 55 -19.11 6.94 2.01
C SER A 55 -17.92 7.55 2.77
N LEU A 56 -17.88 8.89 2.87
CA LEU A 56 -16.81 9.58 3.60
C LEU A 56 -16.74 9.15 5.07
N ASP A 57 -17.88 8.94 5.71
CA ASP A 57 -17.89 8.56 7.13
C ASP A 57 -17.42 7.12 7.34
N ARG A 58 -17.75 6.21 6.42
CA ARG A 58 -17.18 4.86 6.40
C ARG A 58 -15.66 4.90 6.24
N ILE A 59 -15.14 5.71 5.30
CA ILE A 59 -13.69 5.88 5.11
C ILE A 59 -13.03 6.43 6.38
N LYS A 60 -13.59 7.47 7.00
CA LYS A 60 -13.07 8.03 8.27
C LYS A 60 -13.05 6.99 9.38
N LYS A 61 -14.11 6.20 9.53
CA LYS A 61 -14.24 5.14 10.54
C LYS A 61 -13.15 4.08 10.36
N ILE A 62 -12.95 3.62 9.13
CA ILE A 62 -11.90 2.65 8.78
C ILE A 62 -10.52 3.23 9.09
N ALA A 63 -10.23 4.44 8.58
CA ALA A 63 -8.92 5.07 8.73
C ALA A 63 -8.55 5.30 10.21
N ARG A 64 -9.50 5.73 11.06
CA ARG A 64 -9.26 5.89 12.50
C ARG A 64 -8.91 4.58 13.19
N ASN A 65 -9.65 3.51 12.90
CA ASN A 65 -9.40 2.21 13.51
C ASN A 65 -8.06 1.64 13.03
N LEU A 66 -7.82 1.56 11.71
CA LEU A 66 -6.53 1.08 11.19
C LEU A 66 -5.33 1.89 11.73
N TYR A 67 -5.47 3.22 11.82
CA TYR A 67 -4.41 4.07 12.36
C TYR A 67 -4.14 3.82 13.85
N ARG A 68 -5.20 3.57 14.64
CA ARG A 68 -5.07 3.23 16.06
C ARG A 68 -4.24 1.96 16.27
N TYR A 69 -4.44 0.94 15.41
CA TYR A 69 -3.74 -0.35 15.53
C TYR A 69 -2.35 -0.35 14.88
N HIS A 70 -2.20 0.19 13.68
CA HIS A 70 -0.97 0.03 12.89
C HIS A 70 -0.11 1.28 12.79
N ARG A 71 -0.63 2.46 13.17
CA ARG A 71 0.04 3.78 13.01
C ARG A 71 0.46 4.08 11.56
N LEU A 72 -0.06 3.31 10.61
CA LEU A 72 0.17 3.38 9.17
C LEU A 72 -1.14 2.97 8.48
N VAL A 73 -1.68 3.86 7.65
CA VAL A 73 -2.85 3.59 6.81
C VAL A 73 -2.57 4.09 5.41
N LEU A 74 -2.85 3.24 4.43
CA LEU A 74 -2.81 3.58 3.02
C LEU A 74 -4.24 3.52 2.48
N LEU A 75 -4.67 4.55 1.77
CA LEU A 75 -5.93 4.58 1.05
C LEU A 75 -5.65 4.78 -0.43
N THR A 76 -6.26 3.97 -1.29
CA THR A 76 -6.03 3.99 -2.75
C THR A 76 -7.28 4.48 -3.50
N LYS A 77 -7.06 4.97 -4.73
CA LYS A 77 -8.09 5.57 -5.58
C LYS A 77 -8.86 6.72 -4.90
N ALA A 78 -8.24 7.37 -3.92
CA ALA A 78 -8.83 8.48 -3.17
C ALA A 78 -8.83 9.76 -4.01
N ASP A 79 -9.95 10.47 -4.01
CA ASP A 79 -10.04 11.80 -4.62
C ASP A 79 -9.65 12.91 -3.62
N LEU A 80 -9.61 14.15 -4.13
CA LEU A 80 -9.28 15.32 -3.34
C LEU A 80 -10.32 15.60 -2.23
N ARG A 81 -11.59 15.22 -2.41
CA ARG A 81 -12.66 15.39 -1.42
C ARG A 81 -12.38 14.51 -0.20
N ILE A 82 -12.00 13.25 -0.41
CA ILE A 82 -11.59 12.32 0.64
C ILE A 82 -10.36 12.86 1.37
N ALA A 83 -9.34 13.32 0.63
CA ALA A 83 -8.12 13.86 1.20
C ALA A 83 -8.38 15.08 2.11
N ARG A 84 -9.16 16.05 1.63
CA ARG A 84 -9.57 17.23 2.41
C ARG A 84 -10.35 16.85 3.67
N SER A 85 -11.26 15.89 3.55
CA SER A 85 -12.07 15.40 4.66
C SER A 85 -11.22 14.73 5.75
N LEU A 86 -10.27 13.88 5.35
CA LEU A 86 -9.35 13.21 6.28
C LEU A 86 -8.31 14.16 6.87
N LYS A 87 -7.92 15.23 6.16
CA LYS A 87 -6.91 16.21 6.65
C LYS A 87 -7.36 16.90 7.94
N LYS A 88 -8.67 17.09 8.11
CA LYS A 88 -9.28 17.62 9.34
C LYS A 88 -9.06 16.71 10.56
N ILE A 89 -8.89 15.40 10.34
CA ILE A 89 -8.72 14.39 11.39
C ILE A 89 -7.24 14.03 11.56
N PHE A 90 -6.50 13.98 10.45
CA PHE A 90 -5.08 13.65 10.39
C PHE A 90 -4.30 14.79 9.72
N PRO A 91 -3.95 15.86 10.46
CA PRO A 91 -3.27 17.03 9.89
C PRO A 91 -1.95 16.70 9.17
N LYS A 92 -1.27 15.64 9.60
CA LYS A 92 0.01 15.17 9.03
C LYS A 92 -0.13 14.18 7.86
N LEU A 93 -1.35 13.88 7.39
CA LEU A 93 -1.51 12.99 6.22
C LEU A 93 -0.84 13.59 4.99
N LYS A 94 -0.41 12.71 4.09
CA LYS A 94 0.11 13.05 2.76
C LYS A 94 -0.86 12.56 1.70
N TYR A 95 -1.16 13.40 0.73
CA TYR A 95 -1.96 13.03 -0.44
C TYR A 95 -1.07 13.09 -1.67
N PHE A 96 -1.10 12.02 -2.46
CA PHE A 96 -0.37 11.88 -3.71
C PHE A 96 -1.41 11.95 -4.83
N PRO A 97 -1.58 13.11 -5.50
CA PRO A 97 -2.70 13.33 -6.41
C PRO A 97 -2.66 12.42 -7.63
N GLU A 98 -1.48 12.23 -8.22
CA GLU A 98 -1.27 11.41 -9.42
C GLU A 98 -1.52 9.92 -9.15
N ALA A 99 -0.98 9.41 -8.03
CA ALA A 99 -1.25 8.06 -7.53
C ALA A 99 -2.68 7.86 -6.98
N ARG A 100 -3.41 8.95 -6.72
CA ARG A 100 -4.66 8.95 -5.95
C ARG A 100 -4.54 8.18 -4.63
N ILE A 101 -3.42 8.38 -3.92
CA ILE A 101 -3.11 7.73 -2.64
C ILE A 101 -3.16 8.73 -1.49
N ILE A 102 -3.74 8.31 -0.37
CA ILE A 102 -3.57 8.98 0.93
C ILE A 102 -2.74 8.10 1.84
N LEU A 103 -1.69 8.68 2.43
CA LEU A 103 -0.86 8.08 3.46
C LEU A 103 -1.11 8.79 4.79
N ILE A 104 -1.46 8.01 5.82
CA ILE A 104 -1.57 8.46 7.20
C ILE A 104 -0.53 7.70 8.03
N GLY A 105 0.29 8.44 8.78
CA GLY A 105 1.38 7.85 9.56
C GLY A 105 2.74 7.95 8.87
N ARG A 106 3.63 6.99 9.15
CA ARG A 106 5.02 7.00 8.65
C ARG A 106 5.25 5.83 7.70
N LYS A 107 6.01 6.08 6.62
CA LYS A 107 6.54 5.03 5.73
C LYS A 107 7.37 4.05 6.55
N ARG A 108 7.49 2.81 6.09
CA ARG A 108 8.38 1.82 6.70
C ARG A 108 9.84 2.23 6.51
N LYS A 109 10.71 1.67 7.36
CA LYS A 109 12.17 1.83 7.19
C LYS A 109 12.59 1.24 5.84
N LYS A 110 13.62 1.83 5.25
CA LYS A 110 14.16 1.34 3.98
C LYS A 110 14.66 -0.10 4.16
N THR A 111 14.22 -0.99 3.28
CA THR A 111 14.61 -2.41 3.29
C THR A 111 15.76 -2.71 2.34
N GLY A 112 16.24 -1.70 1.60
CA GLY A 112 17.17 -1.87 0.48
C GLY A 112 16.47 -2.39 -0.77
N GLY A 113 17.23 -2.49 -1.86
CA GLY A 113 16.73 -2.95 -3.16
C GLY A 113 15.99 -1.87 -3.95
N LYS A 114 16.21 -1.87 -5.26
CA LYS A 114 15.54 -0.97 -6.21
C LYS A 114 14.39 -1.68 -6.91
N THR A 115 13.25 -1.00 -7.02
CA THR A 115 12.11 -1.42 -7.83
C THR A 115 11.96 -0.45 -8.99
N GLY A 116 11.98 -0.96 -10.22
CA GLY A 116 11.66 -0.19 -11.42
C GLY A 116 10.15 -0.21 -11.64
N VAL A 117 9.54 0.95 -11.87
CA VAL A 117 8.14 1.06 -12.31
C VAL A 117 8.14 1.70 -13.68
N ILE A 118 7.62 0.98 -14.67
CA ILE A 118 7.77 1.29 -16.08
C ILE A 118 6.38 1.46 -16.70
N THR A 119 6.15 2.53 -17.45
CA THR A 119 4.93 2.70 -18.25
C THR A 119 5.19 2.66 -19.74
N GLY A 120 4.24 2.12 -20.51
CA GLY A 120 4.26 2.22 -21.97
C GLY A 120 3.82 3.56 -22.51
N GLY A 121 2.91 4.25 -21.81
CA GLY A 121 2.44 5.59 -22.19
C GLY A 121 2.06 6.44 -20.99
N SER A 122 1.71 7.70 -21.26
CA SER A 122 1.36 8.67 -20.22
C SER A 122 0.02 8.37 -19.54
N SER A 123 -0.91 7.70 -20.25
CA SER A 123 -2.20 7.25 -19.71
C SER A 123 -2.07 6.26 -18.54
N ASP A 124 -0.96 5.54 -18.47
CA ASP A 124 -0.68 4.53 -17.46
C ASP A 124 -0.03 5.12 -16.19
N ILE A 125 0.41 6.39 -16.24
CA ILE A 125 1.13 7.04 -15.14
C ILE A 125 0.37 7.01 -13.81
N PRO A 126 -0.95 7.28 -13.73
CA PRO A 126 -1.67 7.20 -12.46
C PRO A 126 -1.60 5.83 -11.78
N ILE A 127 -1.57 4.75 -12.59
CA ILE A 127 -1.46 3.38 -12.10
C ILE A 127 -0.02 3.07 -11.66
N ALA A 128 0.96 3.52 -12.44
CA ALA A 128 2.37 3.41 -12.07
C ALA A 128 2.70 4.18 -10.78
N GLU A 129 2.19 5.40 -10.61
CA GLU A 129 2.38 6.17 -9.39
C GLU A 129 1.72 5.50 -8.18
N GLU A 130 0.56 4.84 -8.34
CA GLU A 130 -0.04 4.02 -7.28
C GLU A 130 0.90 2.89 -6.83
N ALA A 131 1.50 2.17 -7.78
CA ALA A 131 2.46 1.11 -7.50
C ALA A 131 3.75 1.66 -6.84
N ALA A 132 4.28 2.76 -7.38
CA ALA A 132 5.50 3.40 -6.92
C ALA A 132 5.37 3.90 -5.49
N VAL A 133 4.32 4.69 -5.19
CA VAL A 133 4.06 5.19 -3.83
C VAL A 133 3.83 4.03 -2.86
N THR A 134 3.13 2.97 -3.28
CA THR A 134 2.94 1.78 -2.44
C THR A 134 4.27 1.13 -2.08
N CYS A 135 5.16 0.91 -3.05
CA CYS A 135 6.49 0.34 -2.84
C CYS A 135 7.35 1.21 -1.91
N GLU A 136 7.32 2.53 -2.08
CA GLU A 136 8.03 3.47 -1.20
C GLU A 136 7.49 3.43 0.23
N VAL A 137 6.17 3.33 0.41
CA VAL A 137 5.55 3.20 1.74
C VAL A 137 5.96 1.89 2.40
N MET A 138 6.14 0.84 1.61
CA MET A 138 6.66 -0.46 2.06
C MET A 138 8.17 -0.45 2.37
N GLY A 139 8.89 0.62 2.02
CA GLY A 139 10.31 0.78 2.33
C GLY A 139 11.26 0.49 1.17
N ARG A 140 10.77 0.33 -0.05
CA ARG A 140 11.61 0.11 -1.25
C ARG A 140 12.08 1.43 -1.84
N GLU A 141 13.26 1.42 -2.47
CA GLU A 141 13.67 2.49 -3.38
C GLU A 141 12.99 2.27 -4.73
N VAL A 142 12.42 3.31 -5.32
CA VAL A 142 11.67 3.20 -6.58
C VAL A 142 12.30 4.08 -7.65
N LYS A 143 12.56 3.51 -8.82
CA LYS A 143 12.89 4.20 -10.06
C LYS A 143 11.68 4.18 -10.97
N ARG A 144 11.34 5.32 -11.55
CA ARG A 144 10.18 5.50 -12.44
C ARG A 144 10.70 5.73 -13.85
N PHE A 145 10.17 4.98 -14.80
CA PHE A 145 10.48 5.09 -16.22
C PHE A 145 9.17 5.27 -16.97
N TYR A 146 8.93 6.46 -17.49
CA TYR A 146 7.66 6.79 -18.14
C TYR A 146 7.80 6.84 -19.66
N ASP A 147 6.70 6.52 -20.33
CA ASP A 147 6.57 6.61 -21.78
C ASP A 147 7.59 5.75 -22.55
N VAL A 148 7.85 4.55 -22.03
CA VAL A 148 8.75 3.54 -22.60
C VAL A 148 7.97 2.56 -23.50
N GLY A 149 7.09 3.10 -24.35
CA GLY A 149 6.23 2.30 -25.21
C GLY A 149 6.96 1.59 -26.35
N VAL A 150 6.35 0.52 -26.85
CA VAL A 150 6.92 -0.35 -27.91
C VAL A 150 7.13 0.39 -29.24
N ALA A 151 6.26 1.35 -29.56
CA ALA A 151 6.39 2.19 -30.75
C ALA A 151 7.70 3.02 -30.77
N GLY A 152 8.36 3.17 -29.62
CA GLY A 152 9.66 3.81 -29.48
C GLY A 152 10.65 2.92 -28.75
N ILE A 153 10.87 1.69 -29.22
CA ILE A 153 11.77 0.70 -28.58
C ILE A 153 13.18 1.24 -28.25
N HIS A 154 13.67 2.21 -29.02
CA HIS A 154 14.92 2.93 -28.74
C HIS A 154 14.91 3.62 -27.35
N ARG A 155 13.76 4.07 -26.85
CA ARG A 155 13.63 4.62 -25.49
C ARG A 155 13.90 3.55 -24.43
N LEU A 156 13.55 2.29 -24.69
CA LEU A 156 13.84 1.17 -23.79
C LEU A 156 15.34 0.85 -23.77
N THR A 157 15.99 0.84 -24.93
CA THR A 157 17.43 0.52 -25.00
C THR A 157 18.29 1.52 -24.24
N HIS A 158 17.88 2.80 -24.17
CA HIS A 158 18.58 3.83 -23.38
C HIS A 158 18.53 3.63 -21.87
N ILE A 159 17.55 2.87 -21.35
CA ILE A 159 17.34 2.69 -19.90
C ILE A 159 17.59 1.25 -19.46
N ILE A 160 18.01 0.37 -20.37
CA ILE A 160 18.12 -1.07 -20.11
C ILE A 160 19.09 -1.38 -18.96
N ASP A 161 20.21 -0.67 -18.89
CA ASP A 161 21.20 -0.82 -17.82
C ASP A 161 20.66 -0.36 -16.45
N GLU A 162 19.78 0.64 -16.42
CA GLU A 162 19.15 1.10 -15.19
C GLU A 162 18.06 0.13 -14.72
N ILE A 163 17.27 -0.40 -15.66
CA ILE A 163 16.27 -1.43 -15.41
C ILE A 163 16.93 -2.69 -14.88
N ALA A 164 18.04 -3.14 -15.47
CA ALA A 164 18.79 -4.33 -15.04
C ALA A 164 19.34 -4.23 -13.62
N ARG A 165 19.54 -3.01 -13.09
CA ARG A 165 19.96 -2.76 -11.69
C ARG A 165 18.79 -2.86 -10.69
N CYS A 166 17.56 -2.97 -11.15
CA CYS A 166 16.39 -3.15 -10.29
C CYS A 166 16.19 -4.63 -9.97
N GLN A 167 15.85 -4.93 -8.71
CA GLN A 167 15.57 -6.31 -8.28
C GLN A 167 14.16 -6.76 -8.66
N VAL A 168 13.25 -5.80 -8.83
CA VAL A 168 11.85 -6.04 -9.20
C VAL A 168 11.46 -4.98 -10.22
N LEU A 169 10.76 -5.40 -11.26
CA LEU A 169 10.16 -4.51 -12.25
C LEU A 169 8.64 -4.62 -12.16
N ILE A 170 7.97 -3.48 -12.18
CA ILE A 170 6.52 -3.36 -12.31
C ILE A 170 6.27 -2.66 -13.63
N VAL A 171 5.73 -3.39 -14.60
CA VAL A 171 5.44 -2.86 -15.93
C VAL A 171 3.95 -2.62 -16.05
N VAL A 172 3.57 -1.40 -16.41
CA VAL A 172 2.18 -0.97 -16.62
C VAL A 172 2.03 -0.59 -18.09
N ALA A 173 1.23 -1.34 -18.83
CA ALA A 173 0.97 -1.05 -20.23
C ALA A 173 -0.50 -1.30 -20.55
N GLY A 174 -1.19 -0.26 -21.02
CA GLY A 174 -2.53 -0.37 -21.59
C GLY A 174 -2.54 -0.96 -23.01
N MET A 175 -3.75 -1.12 -23.56
CA MET A 175 -4.03 -1.57 -24.93
C MET A 175 -3.49 -3.00 -25.22
N GLU A 176 -2.50 -3.13 -26.10
CA GLU A 176 -1.96 -4.41 -26.59
C GLU A 176 -1.05 -5.09 -25.56
N GLY A 177 -0.61 -4.38 -24.52
CA GLY A 177 0.10 -4.98 -23.39
C GLY A 177 1.40 -5.69 -23.76
N ALA A 178 2.06 -5.31 -24.86
CA ALA A 178 3.27 -5.97 -25.35
C ALA A 178 4.54 -5.66 -24.52
N LEU A 179 4.56 -4.53 -23.82
CA LEU A 179 5.74 -4.05 -23.09
C LEU A 179 6.24 -5.01 -21.98
N PRO A 180 5.38 -5.61 -21.13
CA PRO A 180 5.81 -6.63 -20.15
C PRO A 180 6.56 -7.80 -20.80
N SER A 181 6.08 -8.31 -21.94
CA SER A 181 6.71 -9.43 -22.64
C SER A 181 8.10 -9.05 -23.15
N ILE A 182 8.24 -7.85 -23.72
CA ILE A 182 9.52 -7.33 -24.21
C ILE A 182 10.52 -7.13 -23.06
N ILE A 183 10.07 -6.60 -21.92
CA ILE A 183 10.93 -6.39 -20.75
C ILE A 183 11.35 -7.72 -20.11
N SER A 184 10.54 -8.77 -20.25
CA SER A 184 10.85 -10.10 -19.70
C SER A 184 11.82 -10.94 -20.53
N GLY A 185 11.96 -10.64 -21.83
CA GLY A 185 12.90 -11.32 -22.74
C GLY A 185 14.28 -10.69 -22.71
#